data_AF-A0A920HPU8-F1
#
_entry.id   AF-A0A920HPU8-F1
#
_cell.length_a   1.000
_cell.length_b   1.000
_cell.length_c   1.000
_cell.angle_alpha   90.00
_cell.angle_beta   90.00
_cell.angle_gamma   90.00
#
_symmetry.space_group_name_H-M   'P 1'
#
loop_
_entity.id
_entity.type
_entity.pdbx_description
1 polymer ?
#
loop_
_entity_poly.entity_id
_entity_poly.type
_entity_poly.pdbx_seq_one_letter_code
_entity_poly.pdbx_strand_id
1 'polypeptide(L)' 'MIKKISPLAPENFPKLPSVKGVLIGTAKSGTKYKGRRDIFTAIFEKEQL' A
#
# COMPACT_ATOMS: atom_id res chain seq x y z
N MET A 1 21.36 -8.88 -10.16
CA MET A 1 21.42 -9.37 -8.76
C MET A 1 20.03 -9.84 -8.35
N ILE A 2 19.85 -11.13 -8.11
CA ILE A 2 18.58 -11.67 -7.60
C ILE A 2 18.49 -11.23 -6.14
N LYS A 3 17.64 -10.24 -5.88
CA LYS A 3 17.36 -9.76 -4.53
C LYS A 3 16.76 -10.95 -3.77
N LYS A 4 17.37 -11.40 -2.68
CA LYS A 4 16.91 -12.54 -1.86
C LYS A 4 15.41 -12.38 -1.56
N ILE A 5 14.57 -13.10 -2.29
CA ILE A 5 13.12 -13.09 -2.11
C ILE A 5 12.84 -13.85 -0.82
N SER A 6 11.97 -13.30 0.04
CA SER A 6 11.59 -13.97 1.28
C SER A 6 10.94 -15.32 0.95
N PRO A 7 11.25 -16.41 1.67
CA PRO A 7 10.51 -17.67 1.51
C PRO A 7 9.03 -17.54 1.91
N LEU A 8 8.67 -16.45 2.60
CA LEU A 8 7.28 -16.10 2.95
C LEU A 8 6.62 -15.17 1.93
N ALA A 9 7.32 -14.78 0.86
CA ALA A 9 6.74 -13.93 -0.16
C ALA A 9 5.73 -14.77 -0.99
N PRO A 10 4.48 -14.31 -1.16
CA PRO A 10 3.55 -14.97 -2.06
C PRO A 10 4.03 -14.81 -3.51
N GLU A 11 3.64 -15.75 -4.38
CA GLU A 11 3.89 -15.63 -5.82
C GLU A 11 3.20 -14.40 -6.40
N ASN A 12 1.92 -14.21 -6.04
CA ASN A 12 1.11 -13.08 -6.46
C ASN A 12 0.47 -12.38 -5.26
N PHE A 13 0.42 -11.06 -5.29
CA PHE A 13 -0.37 -10.29 -4.33
C PHE A 13 -1.84 -10.25 -4.75
N PRO A 14 -2.79 -10.46 -3.82
CA PRO A 14 -4.20 -10.29 -4.14
C PRO A 14 -4.49 -8.82 -4.50
N LYS A 15 -5.46 -8.61 -5.40
CA LYS A 15 -6.02 -7.27 -5.59
C LYS A 15 -6.73 -6.87 -4.30
N LEU A 16 -6.43 -5.66 -3.82
CA LEU A 16 -7.06 -5.13 -2.62
C LEU A 16 -8.56 -4.90 -2.91
N PRO A 17 -9.48 -5.51 -2.15
CA PRO A 17 -10.91 -5.32 -2.38
C PRO A 17 -11.33 -3.89 -2.05
N SER A 18 -12.38 -3.40 -2.69
CA SER A 18 -12.97 -2.11 -2.33
C SER A 18 -13.57 -2.19 -0.93
N VAL A 19 -13.20 -1.26 -0.05
CA VAL A 19 -13.74 -1.14 1.30
C VAL A 19 -14.68 0.06 1.32
N LYS A 20 -15.96 -0.15 1.65
CA LYS A 20 -16.95 0.93 1.70
C LYS A 20 -16.51 2.00 2.71
N GLY A 21 -16.56 3.27 2.32
CA GLY A 21 -16.18 4.41 3.17
C GLY A 21 -14.68 4.59 3.38
N VAL A 22 -13.82 3.80 2.69
CA VAL A 22 -12.36 3.92 2.82
C VAL A 22 -11.70 3.94 1.44
N LEU A 23 -10.93 5.00 1.16
CA LEU A 23 -10.06 5.08 -0.01
C LEU A 23 -8.61 4.85 0.42
N ILE A 24 -7.97 3.83 -0.14
CA ILE A 24 -6.59 3.44 0.19
C ILE A 24 -5.67 3.79 -0.99
N GLY A 25 -4.51 4.35 -0.66
CA GLY A 25 -3.51 4.75 -1.63
C GLY A 25 -2.08 4.63 -1.08
N THR A 26 -1.11 4.99 -1.92
CA THR A 26 0.29 5.11 -1.51
C THR A 26 0.93 6.31 -2.20
N ALA A 27 1.86 6.96 -1.50
CA ALA A 27 2.60 8.11 -1.98
C ALA A 27 4.12 7.89 -1.82
N LYS A 28 4.91 8.77 -2.45
CA LYS A 28 6.37 8.80 -2.31
C LYS A 28 6.75 10.08 -1.58
N SER A 29 7.26 9.96 -0.36
CA SER A 29 7.92 11.06 0.34
C SER A 29 9.44 11.01 0.18
N GLY A 30 10.00 9.81 0.01
CA GLY A 30 11.44 9.61 -0.09
C GLY A 30 12.17 9.73 1.25
N THR A 31 11.45 9.67 2.38
CA THR A 31 12.01 9.85 3.73
C THR A 31 12.79 8.63 4.19
N LYS A 32 12.29 7.43 3.88
CA LYS A 32 12.93 6.17 4.29
C LYS A 32 13.60 5.45 3.13
N TYR A 33 13.00 5.48 1.94
CA TYR A 33 13.50 4.71 0.79
C TYR A 33 13.46 5.53 -0.51
N LYS A 34 14.62 5.68 -1.16
CA LYS A 34 14.70 6.30 -2.49
C LYS A 34 14.09 5.37 -3.55
N GLY A 35 13.28 5.94 -4.44
CA GLY A 35 12.73 5.23 -5.60
C GLY A 35 11.53 4.31 -5.31
N ARG A 36 11.01 4.27 -4.07
CA ARG A 36 9.84 3.44 -3.71
C ARG A 36 8.75 4.33 -3.11
N ARG A 37 7.47 3.99 -3.36
CA ARG A 37 6.35 4.54 -2.58
C ARG A 37 6.50 4.04 -1.14
N ASP A 38 6.76 4.95 -0.22
CA ASP A 38 7.13 4.69 1.17
C ASP A 38 6.08 5.16 2.17
N ILE A 39 5.00 5.78 1.70
CA ILE A 39 3.88 6.24 2.52
C ILE A 39 2.61 5.47 2.19
N PHE A 40 1.94 4.99 3.24
CA PHE A 40 0.57 4.51 3.19
C PHE A 40 -0.40 5.67 3.45
N THR A 41 -1.46 5.77 2.66
CA THR A 41 -2.49 6.80 2.81
C THR A 41 -3.87 6.16 2.86
N ALA A 42 -4.73 6.65 3.76
CA ALA A 42 -6.13 6.27 3.82
C ALA A 42 -7.01 7.50 4.04
N ILE A 43 -8.14 7.58 3.33
CA ILE A 43 -9.19 8.57 3.54
C ILE A 43 -10.42 7.83 4.04
N PHE A 44 -11.01 8.33 5.12
CA PHE A 44 -12.26 7.82 5.67
C PHE A 44 -13.37 8.80 5.30
N GLU A 45 -14.41 8.30 4.64
CA GLU A 45 -15.63 9.07 4.41
C GLU A 45 -16.28 9.37 5.75
N LYS A 46 -16.78 10.59 5.93
CA LYS A 46 -17.60 10.90 7.09
C LYS A 46 -18.95 10.22 6.92
N GLU A 47 -19.45 9.65 8.01
CA GLU A 47 -20.84 9.24 8.10
C GLU A 47 -21.71 10.49 7.95
N GLN A 48 -22.53 10.52 6.90
CA GLN A 48 -23.44 11.63 6.65
C GLN A 48 -24.67 11.41 7.54
N LEU A 49 -24.64 12.00 8.73
CA LEU A 49 -25.80 12.15 9.61
C LEU A 49 -26.84 13.07 8.97
#